data_AF-A0A1Y1XM42-F1
#
_entry.id   AF-A0A1Y1XM42-F1
#
_cell.length_a   1.000
_cell.length_b   1.000
_cell.length_c   1.000
_cell.angle_alpha   90.00
_cell.angle_beta   90.00
_cell.angle_gamma   90.00
#
_symmetry.space_group_name_H-M   'P 1'
#
loop_
_entity.id
_entity.type
_entity.pdbx_description
1 polymer ?
#
loop_
_entity_poly.entity_id
_entity_poly.type
_entity_poly.pdbx_seq_one_letter_code
_entity_poly.pdbx_strand_id
1 'polypeptide(L)'
;MDKDSIYGSYDPNDVRKNLNNFLTKRTMLLLYFKHFFEDESYYFNTLEFNSQAIMQNIQENEKLRRRINSWAQLGYSVGDLLAVPNIAEFARALNALVAEFEHDKNESTSQKMKQLLKKNKKDSNNSSQNSTNITFNEMPNTPFDFDFLETFFALCDVMTEAYKKMMQVDDRFLTKGYLDIVTKIDTNIKKIMSSIIKEVDYSVRLILAQEFNIMMRCIVEE
;
A
#
# COMPACT_ATOMS: atom_id res chain seq x y z
N MET A 1 -49.47 7.22 -18.85
CA MET A 1 -48.16 6.65 -19.21
C MET A 1 -47.17 7.16 -18.18
N ASP A 2 -47.08 6.42 -17.07
CA ASP A 2 -46.30 6.80 -15.91
C ASP A 2 -44.80 6.66 -16.17
N LYS A 3 -44.05 7.69 -15.79
CA LYS A 3 -42.60 7.84 -15.94
C LYS A 3 -41.84 7.31 -14.71
N ASP A 4 -42.29 6.21 -14.10
CA ASP A 4 -41.69 5.67 -12.87
C ASP A 4 -41.26 4.21 -13.02
N SER A 5 -40.40 3.92 -14.01
CA SER A 5 -39.88 2.56 -14.26
C SER A 5 -38.40 2.56 -14.71
N ILE A 6 -37.56 3.37 -14.08
CA ILE A 6 -36.09 3.23 -14.18
C ILE A 6 -35.46 3.47 -12.80
N TYR A 7 -35.84 2.68 -11.81
CA TYR A 7 -34.98 2.43 -10.67
C TYR A 7 -34.54 0.98 -10.78
N GLY A 8 -33.29 0.77 -11.21
CA GLY A 8 -32.67 -0.54 -11.20
C GLY A 8 -32.81 -1.12 -9.80
N SER A 9 -33.48 -2.26 -9.70
CA SER A 9 -33.66 -3.00 -8.45
C SER A 9 -32.30 -3.21 -7.81
N TYR A 10 -32.11 -2.67 -6.60
CA TYR A 10 -30.88 -2.83 -5.82
C TYR A 10 -30.89 -4.23 -5.21
N ASP A 11 -30.61 -5.27 -6.00
CA ASP A 11 -30.54 -6.64 -5.50
C ASP A 11 -29.28 -6.79 -4.61
N PRO A 12 -29.43 -7.05 -3.29
CA PRO A 12 -28.29 -7.24 -2.39
C PRO A 12 -27.33 -8.35 -2.85
N ASN A 13 -27.84 -9.35 -3.59
CA ASN A 13 -27.02 -10.44 -4.13
C ASN A 13 -26.07 -9.95 -5.23
N ASP A 14 -26.54 -9.06 -6.10
CA ASP A 14 -25.72 -8.46 -7.16
C ASP A 14 -24.63 -7.56 -6.56
N VAL A 15 -24.98 -6.82 -5.51
CA VAL A 15 -24.03 -5.98 -4.77
C VAL A 15 -22.90 -6.83 -4.18
N ARG A 16 -23.24 -7.92 -3.49
CA ARG A 16 -22.23 -8.83 -2.94
C ARG A 16 -21.37 -9.44 -4.03
N LYS A 17 -21.98 -9.92 -5.10
CA LYS A 17 -21.26 -10.53 -6.23
C LYS A 17 -20.26 -9.54 -6.83
N ASN A 18 -20.65 -8.30 -7.03
CA ASN A 18 -19.78 -7.25 -7.54
C ASN A 18 -18.61 -6.98 -6.58
N LEU A 19 -18.89 -6.87 -5.28
CA LEU A 19 -17.87 -6.71 -4.24
C LEU A 19 -16.86 -7.85 -4.27
N ASN A 20 -17.34 -9.10 -4.22
CA ASN A 20 -16.48 -10.29 -4.21
C ASN A 20 -15.65 -10.41 -5.48
N ASN A 21 -16.23 -10.14 -6.65
CA ASN A 21 -15.50 -10.16 -7.91
C ASN A 21 -14.37 -9.15 -7.93
N PHE A 22 -14.66 -7.93 -7.48
CA PHE A 22 -13.69 -6.85 -7.45
C PHE A 22 -12.55 -7.13 -6.44
N LEU A 23 -12.89 -7.56 -5.20
CA LEU A 23 -11.89 -7.88 -4.18
C LEU A 23 -11.05 -9.11 -4.57
N THR A 24 -11.66 -10.14 -5.16
CA THR A 24 -10.94 -11.32 -5.67
C THR A 24 -9.91 -10.94 -6.73
N LYS A 25 -10.29 -10.11 -7.71
CA LYS A 25 -9.36 -9.63 -8.74
C LYS A 25 -8.18 -8.87 -8.15
N ARG A 26 -8.43 -8.04 -7.12
CA ARG A 26 -7.38 -7.29 -6.41
C ARG A 26 -6.44 -8.22 -5.65
N THR A 27 -6.98 -9.19 -4.91
CA THR A 27 -6.19 -10.22 -4.21
C THR A 27 -5.31 -10.99 -5.19
N MET A 28 -5.85 -11.43 -6.34
CA MET A 28 -5.08 -12.11 -7.38
C MET A 28 -3.94 -11.24 -7.94
N LEU A 29 -4.18 -9.94 -8.13
CA LEU A 29 -3.15 -9.02 -8.62
C LEU A 29 -2.01 -8.81 -7.61
N LEU A 30 -2.32 -8.68 -6.31
CA LEU A 30 -1.30 -8.57 -5.26
C LEU A 30 -0.45 -9.84 -5.20
N LEU A 31 -1.09 -11.00 -5.27
CA LEU A 31 -0.42 -12.28 -5.28
C LEU A 31 0.46 -12.43 -6.53
N TYR A 32 -0.02 -11.99 -7.71
CA TYR A 32 0.76 -11.97 -8.93
C TYR A 32 2.03 -11.11 -8.80
N PHE A 33 1.95 -9.92 -8.20
CA PHE A 33 3.14 -9.10 -8.00
C PHE A 33 4.18 -9.79 -7.14
N LYS A 34 3.77 -10.51 -6.09
CA LYS A 34 4.68 -11.29 -5.26
C LYS A 34 5.39 -12.37 -6.08
N HIS A 35 4.63 -13.22 -6.78
CA HIS A 35 5.18 -14.29 -7.61
C HIS A 35 6.10 -13.76 -8.71
N PHE A 36 5.75 -12.61 -9.32
CA PHE A 36 6.61 -11.97 -10.32
C PHE A 36 8.02 -11.71 -9.79
N PHE A 37 8.21 -11.23 -8.57
CA PHE A 37 9.56 -10.99 -8.05
C PHE A 37 10.21 -12.21 -7.38
N GLU A 38 9.44 -13.26 -7.04
CA GLU A 38 9.96 -14.53 -6.51
C GLU A 38 10.53 -15.43 -7.62
N ASP A 39 9.92 -15.41 -8.81
CA ASP A 39 10.34 -16.20 -9.97
C ASP A 39 11.44 -15.51 -10.81
N GLU A 40 12.10 -16.24 -11.71
CA GLU A 40 12.97 -15.68 -12.76
C GLU A 40 12.15 -14.80 -13.71
N SER A 41 12.01 -13.54 -13.33
CA SER A 41 11.25 -12.58 -14.11
C SER A 41 12.08 -11.97 -15.22
N TYR A 42 11.40 -11.64 -16.31
CA TYR A 42 11.99 -10.99 -17.46
C TYR A 42 11.30 -9.63 -17.69
N TYR A 43 12.09 -8.57 -17.70
CA TYR A 43 11.64 -7.26 -18.13
C TYR A 43 11.35 -7.27 -19.63
N PHE A 44 10.11 -6.93 -20.00
CA PHE A 44 9.57 -7.05 -21.36
C PHE A 44 9.81 -8.42 -22.02
N ASN A 45 9.83 -9.51 -21.25
CA ASN A 45 10.13 -10.88 -21.73
C ASN A 45 11.45 -11.00 -22.53
N THR A 46 12.36 -10.04 -22.37
CA THR A 46 13.57 -9.94 -23.20
C THR A 46 14.83 -9.83 -22.35
N LEU A 47 14.75 -9.14 -21.22
CA LEU A 47 15.88 -8.88 -20.34
C LEU A 47 15.63 -9.53 -19.01
N GLU A 48 16.52 -10.41 -18.58
CA GLU A 48 16.43 -11.02 -17.24
C GLU A 48 16.43 -9.94 -16.17
N PHE A 49 15.53 -10.07 -15.20
CA PHE A 49 15.42 -9.16 -14.08
C PHE A 49 16.54 -9.48 -13.09
N ASN A 50 17.66 -8.75 -13.16
CA ASN A 50 18.75 -8.89 -12.20
C ASN A 50 18.32 -8.31 -10.84
N SER A 51 17.54 -9.11 -10.09
CA SER A 51 17.00 -8.74 -8.79
C SER A 51 18.10 -8.26 -7.84
N GLN A 52 19.26 -8.90 -7.83
CA GLN A 52 20.36 -8.52 -6.96
C GLN A 52 20.88 -7.11 -7.25
N ALA A 53 21.18 -6.78 -8.51
CA ALA A 53 21.67 -5.45 -8.88
C ALA A 53 20.62 -4.36 -8.61
N ILE A 54 19.35 -4.65 -8.88
CA ILE A 54 18.25 -3.72 -8.63
C ILE A 54 18.08 -3.49 -7.12
N MET A 55 18.14 -4.54 -6.30
CA MET A 55 18.02 -4.42 -4.85
C MET A 55 19.20 -3.67 -4.25
N GLN A 56 20.42 -3.89 -4.73
CA GLN A 56 21.58 -3.09 -4.32
C GLN A 56 21.38 -1.61 -4.64
N ASN A 57 20.93 -1.29 -5.86
CA ASN A 57 20.66 0.09 -6.25
C ASN A 57 19.57 0.76 -5.39
N ILE A 58 18.52 0.01 -5.05
CA ILE A 58 17.45 0.49 -4.18
C ILE A 58 17.97 0.76 -2.76
N GLN A 59 18.83 -0.11 -2.20
CA GLN A 59 19.39 0.05 -0.85
C GLN A 59 20.37 1.23 -0.74
N GLU A 60 21.14 1.50 -1.79
CA GLU A 60 22.06 2.64 -1.86
C GLU A 60 21.32 3.99 -1.91
N ASN A 61 20.08 4.00 -2.40
CA ASN A 61 19.26 5.20 -2.47
C ASN A 61 18.61 5.52 -1.11
N GLU A 62 19.19 6.49 -0.39
CA GLU A 62 18.71 6.90 0.93
C GLU A 62 17.23 7.32 0.94
N LYS A 63 16.74 7.95 -0.13
CA LYS A 63 15.33 8.33 -0.23
C LYS A 63 14.44 7.09 -0.30
N LEU A 64 14.80 6.10 -1.12
CA LEU A 64 14.07 4.83 -1.21
C LEU A 64 14.14 4.04 0.09
N ARG A 65 15.29 4.00 0.76
CA ARG A 65 15.41 3.36 2.08
C ARG A 65 14.44 3.92 3.11
N ARG A 66 14.25 5.24 3.13
CA ARG A 66 13.21 5.87 3.97
C ARG A 66 11.79 5.45 3.57
N ARG A 67 11.51 5.33 2.26
CA ARG A 67 10.20 4.86 1.77
C ARG A 67 9.93 3.40 2.15
N ILE A 68 10.94 2.54 2.08
CA ILE A 68 10.83 1.13 2.48
C ILE A 68 10.46 1.04 3.96
N ASN A 69 11.14 1.80 4.82
CA ASN A 69 10.77 1.90 6.24
C ASN A 69 9.31 2.37 6.42
N SER A 70 8.86 3.36 5.64
CA SER A 70 7.45 3.79 5.68
C SER A 70 6.48 2.69 5.22
N TRP A 71 6.83 1.91 4.18
CA TRP A 71 6.02 0.78 3.72
C TRP A 71 5.94 -0.34 4.75
N ALA A 72 7.06 -0.65 5.42
CA ALA A 72 7.11 -1.60 6.52
C ALA A 72 6.22 -1.13 7.69
N GLN A 73 6.29 0.15 8.07
CA GLN A 73 5.43 0.73 9.10
C GLN A 73 3.94 0.65 8.74
N LEU A 74 3.60 0.90 7.48
CA LEU A 74 2.23 0.71 6.98
C LEU A 74 1.80 -0.75 7.12
N GLY A 75 2.63 -1.69 6.66
CA GLY A 75 2.36 -3.13 6.77
C GLY A 75 2.13 -3.56 8.21
N TYR A 76 2.98 -3.11 9.13
CA TYR A 76 2.84 -3.35 10.57
C TYR A 76 1.50 -2.82 11.10
N SER A 77 1.16 -1.57 10.78
CA SER A 77 -0.08 -0.93 11.21
C SER A 77 -1.33 -1.64 10.65
N VAL A 78 -1.29 -2.12 9.40
CA VAL A 78 -2.39 -2.92 8.83
C VAL A 78 -2.49 -4.27 9.53
N GLY A 79 -1.35 -4.90 9.86
CA GLY A 79 -1.29 -6.14 10.63
C GLY A 79 -2.00 -6.03 11.97
N ASP A 80 -1.77 -4.94 12.71
CA ASP A 80 -2.46 -4.68 13.98
C ASP A 80 -3.99 -4.53 13.79
N LEU A 81 -4.42 -3.88 12.70
CA LEU A 81 -5.84 -3.77 12.38
C LEU A 81 -6.49 -5.12 12.04
N LEU A 82 -5.73 -6.10 11.54
CA LEU A 82 -6.26 -7.44 11.28
C LEU A 82 -6.74 -8.15 12.55
N ALA A 83 -6.32 -7.72 13.76
CA ALA A 83 -6.84 -8.23 15.02
C ALA A 83 -8.25 -7.71 15.38
N VAL A 84 -8.73 -6.63 14.76
CA VAL A 84 -10.04 -6.02 15.09
C VAL A 84 -11.20 -6.95 14.67
N PRO A 85 -12.02 -7.49 15.58
CA PRO A 85 -13.02 -8.50 15.22
C PRO A 85 -14.17 -7.92 14.38
N ASN A 86 -14.54 -6.65 14.58
CA ASN A 86 -15.61 -6.02 13.84
C ASN A 86 -15.14 -5.56 12.45
N ILE A 87 -15.71 -6.14 11.38
CA ILE A 87 -15.31 -5.88 10.00
C ILE A 87 -15.61 -4.43 9.56
N ALA A 88 -16.73 -3.86 10.00
CA ALA A 88 -17.09 -2.49 9.64
C ALA A 88 -16.20 -1.46 10.35
N GLU A 89 -15.80 -1.75 11.59
CA GLU A 89 -14.81 -0.94 12.31
C GLU A 89 -13.41 -1.06 11.71
N PHE A 90 -13.00 -2.30 11.38
CA PHE A 90 -11.77 -2.57 10.64
C PHE A 90 -11.71 -1.78 9.33
N ALA A 91 -12.76 -1.84 8.49
CA ALA A 91 -12.79 -1.12 7.22
C ALA A 91 -12.69 0.40 7.41
N ARG A 92 -13.35 0.96 8.44
CA ARG A 92 -13.24 2.39 8.76
C ARG A 92 -11.82 2.77 9.20
N ALA A 93 -11.22 1.98 10.07
CA ALA A 93 -9.84 2.20 10.55
C ALA A 93 -8.82 2.08 9.41
N LEU A 94 -8.97 1.05 8.56
CA LEU A 94 -8.11 0.84 7.40
C LEU A 94 -8.23 1.99 6.39
N ASN A 95 -9.45 2.48 6.13
CA ASN A 95 -9.65 3.62 5.24
C ASN A 95 -8.94 4.89 5.74
N ALA A 96 -9.00 5.14 7.06
CA ALA A 96 -8.29 6.26 7.66
C ALA A 96 -6.77 6.08 7.56
N LEU A 97 -6.24 4.91 7.92
CA LEU A 97 -4.81 4.61 7.88
C LEU A 97 -4.22 4.78 6.47
N VAL A 98 -4.84 4.18 5.46
CA VAL A 98 -4.34 4.24 4.08
C VAL A 98 -4.49 5.65 3.49
N ALA A 99 -5.52 6.41 3.90
CA ALA A 99 -5.67 7.81 3.50
C ALA A 99 -4.59 8.71 4.13
N GLU A 100 -4.26 8.49 5.41
CA GLU A 100 -3.20 9.22 6.10
C GLU A 100 -1.83 8.93 5.48
N PHE A 101 -1.56 7.67 5.15
CA PHE A 101 -0.29 7.26 4.52
C PHE A 101 -0.06 7.95 3.17
N GLU A 102 -1.12 8.13 2.40
CA GLU A 102 -1.04 8.85 1.12
C GLU A 102 -0.88 10.37 1.32
N HIS A 103 -1.40 10.94 2.41
CA HIS A 103 -1.23 12.36 2.72
C HIS A 103 0.18 12.68 3.26
N ASP A 104 0.74 11.81 4.10
CA ASP A 104 2.06 12.01 4.72
C ASP A 104 3.23 12.01 3.72
N LYS A 105 3.05 11.40 2.54
CA LYS A 105 4.00 11.52 1.43
C LYS A 105 4.25 12.96 0.98
N ASN A 106 3.35 13.90 1.28
CA ASN A 106 3.49 15.31 0.91
C ASN A 106 4.34 16.13 1.90
N GLU A 107 4.77 15.57 3.04
CA GLU A 107 5.24 16.38 4.17
C GLU A 107 6.61 15.94 4.74
N SER A 108 7.64 15.89 3.87
CA SER A 108 9.05 15.77 4.30
C SER A 108 9.52 16.90 5.24
N THR A 109 8.73 17.98 5.40
CA THR A 109 9.02 19.13 6.27
C THR A 109 8.38 19.02 7.66
N SER A 110 7.25 18.31 7.81
CA SER A 110 6.46 18.39 9.04
C SER A 110 6.72 17.33 10.08
N GLN A 111 7.40 16.22 9.77
CA GLN A 111 7.83 15.29 10.81
C GLN A 111 8.82 15.96 11.79
N LYS A 112 9.71 16.83 11.30
CA LYS A 112 10.60 17.65 12.15
C LYS A 112 9.83 18.70 12.95
N MET A 113 8.82 19.33 12.36
CA MET A 113 8.03 20.38 13.01
C MET A 113 7.08 19.81 14.08
N LYS A 114 6.44 18.66 13.81
CA LYS A 114 5.51 17.98 14.75
C LYS A 114 6.25 17.41 15.98
N GLN A 115 7.50 16.97 15.85
CA GLN A 115 8.34 16.59 17.01
C GLN A 115 8.79 17.79 17.85
N LEU A 116 9.02 18.96 17.25
CA LEU A 116 9.36 20.19 17.97
C LEU A 116 8.14 20.83 18.69
N LEU A 117 6.93 20.67 18.15
CA LEU A 117 5.69 21.17 18.75
C LEU A 117 5.17 20.30 19.91
N LYS A 118 5.47 19.00 19.94
CA LYS A 118 5.10 18.09 21.05
C LYS A 118 5.92 18.28 22.33
N LYS A 119 7.08 18.95 22.28
CA LYS A 119 7.94 19.15 23.45
C LYS A 119 7.44 20.24 24.42
N ASN A 120 6.48 21.07 24.02
CA ASN A 120 6.05 22.25 24.78
C ASN A 120 4.64 22.22 25.36
N LYS A 121 3.94 21.07 25.39
CA LYS A 121 2.59 21.01 25.98
C LYS A 121 2.47 19.95 27.06
N LYS A 122 3.15 20.20 28.17
CA LYS A 122 2.76 19.68 29.49
C LYS A 122 1.97 20.79 30.17
N ASP A 123 0.63 20.70 30.11
CA ASP A 123 -0.28 21.03 31.21
C ASP A 123 -1.75 21.14 30.73
N SER A 124 -2.62 20.58 31.57
CA SER A 124 -4.08 20.77 31.71
C SER A 124 -5.08 19.90 30.94
N ASN A 125 -6.04 19.42 31.74
CA ASN A 125 -7.06 18.40 31.52
C ASN A 125 -8.29 18.84 30.70
N ASN A 126 -8.94 17.81 30.16
CA ASN A 126 -10.37 17.60 29.85
C ASN A 126 -10.99 17.93 28.47
N SER A 127 -11.33 16.81 27.80
CA SER A 127 -12.51 16.45 27.00
C SER A 127 -12.77 17.06 25.60
N SER A 128 -12.54 16.17 24.62
CA SER A 128 -13.38 15.82 23.46
C SER A 128 -13.73 16.88 22.41
N GLN A 129 -13.16 16.72 21.20
CA GLN A 129 -13.94 16.44 19.98
C GLN A 129 -13.02 16.07 18.80
N ASN A 130 -13.15 14.83 18.34
CA ASN A 130 -12.96 14.34 16.96
C ASN A 130 -11.68 14.73 16.20
N SER A 131 -10.52 14.34 16.72
CA SER A 131 -9.44 13.88 15.84
C SER A 131 -9.39 12.36 15.95
N THR A 132 -9.77 11.66 14.87
CA THR A 132 -9.36 10.27 14.67
C THR A 132 -7.84 10.28 14.48
N ASN A 133 -7.10 10.50 15.56
CA ASN A 133 -5.67 10.31 15.63
C ASN A 133 -5.44 8.80 15.63
N ILE A 134 -5.65 8.14 14.49
CA ILE A 134 -5.04 6.83 14.26
C ILE A 134 -3.59 7.14 13.94
N THR A 135 -2.84 7.44 15.00
CA THR A 135 -1.39 7.63 14.89
C THR A 135 -0.83 6.31 14.35
N PHE A 136 -0.07 6.34 13.26
CA PHE A 136 0.71 5.16 12.83
C PHE A 136 1.34 4.54 14.06
N ASN A 137 1.13 3.24 14.28
CA ASN A 137 1.80 2.58 15.38
C ASN A 137 3.31 2.78 15.18
N GLU A 138 3.99 3.26 16.22
CA GLU A 138 5.43 3.44 16.18
C GLU A 138 6.03 2.04 15.97
N MET A 139 6.65 1.85 14.80
CA MET A 139 7.29 0.58 14.50
C MET A 139 8.39 0.35 15.54
N PRO A 140 8.48 -0.85 16.15
CA PRO A 140 9.57 -1.15 17.07
C PRO A 140 10.90 -0.87 16.38
N ASN A 141 11.81 -0.16 17.07
CA ASN A 141 13.12 0.18 16.52
C ASN A 141 13.88 -1.12 16.21
N THR A 142 14.04 -1.43 14.93
CA THR A 142 14.84 -2.55 14.46
C THR A 142 16.32 -2.15 14.39
N PRO A 143 17.25 -3.05 14.75
CA PRO A 143 18.69 -2.79 14.66
C PRO A 143 19.23 -2.93 13.23
N PHE A 144 18.37 -3.25 12.26
CA PHE A 144 18.70 -3.47 10.85
C PHE A 144 17.78 -2.66 9.94
N ASP A 145 18.28 -2.36 8.74
CA ASP A 145 17.48 -1.78 7.66
C ASP A 145 16.59 -2.84 7.01
N PHE A 146 15.40 -2.43 6.61
CA PHE A 146 14.47 -3.30 5.89
C PHE A 146 14.90 -3.49 4.43
N ASP A 147 14.86 -4.74 3.98
CA ASP A 147 15.05 -5.08 2.57
C ASP A 147 13.81 -4.74 1.74
N PHE A 148 14.01 -4.28 0.50
CA PHE A 148 12.91 -3.88 -0.38
C PHE A 148 11.98 -5.04 -0.72
N LEU A 149 12.51 -6.17 -1.18
CA LEU A 149 11.69 -7.30 -1.65
C LEU A 149 10.92 -7.89 -0.50
N GLU A 150 11.59 -8.14 0.62
CA GLU A 150 10.95 -8.71 1.81
C GLU A 150 9.83 -7.79 2.33
N THR A 151 10.10 -6.48 2.38
CA THR A 151 9.08 -5.49 2.77
C THR A 151 7.91 -5.46 1.80
N PHE A 152 8.19 -5.53 0.49
CA PHE A 152 7.16 -5.52 -0.53
C PHE A 152 6.28 -6.78 -0.46
N PHE A 153 6.86 -7.95 -0.25
CA PHE A 153 6.14 -9.21 -0.08
C PHE A 153 5.28 -9.20 1.16
N ALA A 154 5.84 -8.81 2.30
CA ALA A 154 5.09 -8.67 3.54
C ALA A 154 3.92 -7.69 3.39
N LEU A 155 4.11 -6.58 2.69
CA LEU A 155 3.04 -5.62 2.41
C LEU A 155 1.94 -6.23 1.52
N CYS A 156 2.32 -6.93 0.44
CA CYS A 156 1.37 -7.64 -0.43
C CYS A 156 0.55 -8.68 0.33
N ASP A 157 1.18 -9.46 1.20
CA ASP A 157 0.52 -10.49 2.00
C ASP A 157 -0.47 -9.88 3.00
N VAL A 158 -0.04 -8.88 3.77
CA VAL A 158 -0.90 -8.21 4.75
C VAL A 158 -2.08 -7.49 4.08
N MET A 159 -1.84 -6.81 2.94
CA MET A 159 -2.92 -6.19 2.16
C MET A 159 -3.89 -7.23 1.62
N THR A 160 -3.39 -8.38 1.18
CA THR A 160 -4.22 -9.51 0.73
C THR A 160 -5.13 -10.02 1.85
N GLU A 161 -4.61 -10.19 3.06
CA GLU A 161 -5.42 -10.57 4.22
C GLU A 161 -6.44 -9.49 4.59
N ALA A 162 -6.09 -8.20 4.46
CA ALA A 162 -7.04 -7.11 4.64
C ALA A 162 -8.20 -7.17 3.63
N TYR A 163 -7.91 -7.46 2.36
CA TYR A 163 -8.93 -7.65 1.33
C TYR A 163 -9.82 -8.87 1.62
N LYS A 164 -9.24 -10.02 1.99
CA LYS A 164 -9.99 -11.22 2.37
C LYS A 164 -10.91 -10.95 3.56
N LYS A 165 -10.45 -10.21 4.57
CA LYS A 165 -11.26 -9.83 5.73
C LYS A 165 -12.45 -8.94 5.35
N MET A 166 -12.27 -7.99 4.42
CA MET A 166 -13.39 -7.16 3.92
C MET A 166 -14.44 -7.95 3.12
N MET A 167 -14.07 -9.10 2.55
CA MET A 167 -15.01 -10.00 1.85
C MET A 167 -15.94 -10.75 2.82
N GLN A 168 -15.53 -10.94 4.08
CA GLN A 168 -16.27 -11.72 5.08
C GLN A 168 -17.43 -10.95 5.73
N VAL A 169 -17.83 -9.80 5.19
CA VAL A 169 -18.87 -8.95 5.78
C VAL A 169 -20.26 -9.59 5.70
N ASP A 170 -20.99 -9.60 6.82
CA ASP A 170 -22.39 -10.01 6.87
C ASP A 170 -23.29 -9.14 5.98
N ASP A 171 -24.34 -9.74 5.42
CA ASP A 171 -25.38 -9.10 4.59
C ASP A 171 -25.99 -7.87 5.24
N ARG A 172 -26.16 -7.93 6.57
CA ARG A 172 -26.77 -6.86 7.37
C ARG A 172 -25.95 -5.57 7.35
N PHE A 173 -24.63 -5.67 7.19
CA PHE A 173 -23.73 -4.53 7.15
C PHE A 173 -23.30 -4.16 5.72
N LEU A 174 -23.77 -4.91 4.71
CA LEU A 174 -23.54 -4.65 3.29
C LEU A 174 -24.43 -3.48 2.82
N THR A 175 -24.06 -2.29 3.24
CA THR A 175 -24.73 -1.04 2.89
C THR A 175 -23.96 -0.33 1.77
N LYS A 176 -24.63 0.58 1.04
CA LYS A 176 -23.96 1.44 0.06
C LYS A 176 -22.77 2.20 0.67
N GLY A 177 -22.91 2.68 1.91
CA GLY A 177 -21.82 3.37 2.62
C GLY A 177 -20.60 2.49 2.88
N TYR A 178 -20.80 1.19 3.16
CA TYR A 178 -19.69 0.25 3.28
C TYR A 178 -18.94 0.07 1.95
N LEU A 179 -19.68 -0.07 0.84
CA LEU A 179 -19.08 -0.19 -0.49
C LEU A 179 -18.26 1.05 -0.87
N ASP A 180 -18.75 2.24 -0.54
CA ASP A 180 -18.04 3.50 -0.79
C ASP A 180 -16.73 3.56 -0.01
N ILE A 181 -16.72 3.07 1.24
CA ILE A 181 -15.51 2.96 2.07
C ILE A 181 -14.53 1.96 1.43
N VAL A 182 -14.98 0.76 1.06
CA VAL A 182 -14.11 -0.26 0.44
C VAL A 182 -13.51 0.24 -0.88
N THR A 183 -14.29 0.97 -1.68
CA THR A 183 -13.81 1.54 -2.95
C THR A 183 -12.76 2.64 -2.71
N LYS A 184 -12.91 3.45 -1.66
CA LYS A 184 -11.90 4.45 -1.26
C LYS A 184 -10.62 3.80 -0.79
N ILE A 185 -10.71 2.75 0.03
CA ILE A 185 -9.57 1.93 0.47
C ILE A 185 -8.81 1.42 -0.76
N ASP A 186 -9.51 0.78 -1.70
CA ASP A 186 -8.89 0.24 -2.91
C ASP A 186 -8.24 1.32 -3.79
N THR A 187 -8.86 2.50 -3.89
CA THR A 187 -8.28 3.61 -4.64
C THR A 187 -6.96 4.07 -4.03
N ASN A 188 -6.87 4.16 -2.71
CA ASN A 188 -5.64 4.56 -2.04
C ASN A 188 -4.57 3.45 -2.09
N ILE A 189 -4.95 2.18 -1.88
CA ILE A 189 -4.02 1.05 -2.03
C ILE A 189 -3.47 1.00 -3.47
N LYS A 190 -4.29 1.24 -4.49
CA LYS A 190 -3.83 1.36 -5.89
C LYS A 190 -2.74 2.41 -6.07
N LYS A 191 -2.89 3.57 -5.44
CA LYS A 191 -1.89 4.65 -5.51
C LYS A 191 -0.59 4.24 -4.82
N ILE A 192 -0.68 3.60 -3.65
CA ILE A 192 0.48 3.07 -2.93
C ILE A 192 1.22 2.06 -3.81
N MET A 193 0.52 1.05 -4.34
CA MET A 193 1.13 0.02 -5.19
C MET A 193 1.69 0.61 -6.48
N SER A 194 0.97 1.50 -7.15
CA SER A 194 1.47 2.19 -8.35
C SER A 194 2.73 3.01 -8.06
N SER A 195 2.79 3.66 -6.90
CA SER A 195 3.98 4.38 -6.46
C SER A 195 5.16 3.45 -6.26
N ILE A 196 4.98 2.25 -5.71
CA ILE A 196 6.05 1.27 -5.51
C ILE A 196 6.56 0.76 -6.87
N ILE A 197 5.65 0.33 -7.74
CA ILE A 197 6.00 -0.21 -9.06
C ILE A 197 6.75 0.81 -9.92
N LYS A 198 6.41 2.11 -9.82
CA LYS A 198 7.16 3.18 -10.52
C LYS A 198 8.60 3.31 -10.05
N GLU A 199 8.87 3.14 -8.75
CA GLU A 199 10.23 3.17 -8.21
C GLU A 199 11.05 1.98 -8.69
N VAL A 200 10.42 0.80 -8.76
CA VAL A 200 11.04 -0.41 -9.31
C VAL A 200 11.35 -0.23 -10.81
N ASP A 201 10.37 0.19 -11.61
CA ASP A 201 10.56 0.43 -13.05
C ASP A 201 11.68 1.45 -13.32
N TYR A 202 11.75 2.51 -12.52
CA TYR A 202 12.83 3.48 -12.60
C TYR A 202 14.21 2.85 -12.31
N SER A 203 14.31 2.06 -11.25
CA SER A 203 15.56 1.40 -10.84
C SER A 203 16.03 0.39 -11.90
N VAL A 204 15.10 -0.37 -12.48
CA VAL A 204 15.36 -1.30 -13.59
C VAL A 204 15.95 -0.56 -14.78
N ARG A 205 15.33 0.54 -15.21
CA ARG A 205 15.82 1.34 -16.36
C ARG A 205 17.21 1.91 -16.12
N LEU A 206 17.52 2.30 -14.87
CA LEU A 206 18.82 2.83 -14.50
C LEU A 206 19.91 1.77 -14.64
N ILE A 207 19.68 0.57 -14.07
CA ILE A 207 20.62 -0.56 -14.18
C ILE A 207 20.83 -0.96 -15.64
N LEU A 208 19.75 -1.10 -16.42
CA LEU A 208 19.87 -1.42 -17.84
C LEU A 208 20.70 -0.39 -18.60
N ALA A 209 20.50 0.91 -18.34
CA ALA A 209 21.29 1.95 -18.96
C ALA A 209 22.78 1.88 -18.57
N GLN A 210 23.10 1.48 -17.34
CA GLN A 210 24.48 1.26 -16.90
C GLN A 210 25.14 0.12 -17.68
N GLU A 211 24.46 -1.03 -17.80
CA GLU A 211 24.94 -2.19 -18.56
C GLU A 211 25.18 -1.86 -20.05
N PHE A 212 24.24 -1.14 -20.68
CA PHE A 212 24.42 -0.68 -22.06
C PHE A 212 25.61 0.26 -22.22
N ASN A 213 25.87 1.16 -21.27
CA ASN A 213 27.02 2.05 -21.32
C ASN A 213 28.34 1.29 -21.20
N ILE A 214 28.39 0.22 -20.41
CA ILE A 214 29.57 -0.66 -20.32
C ILE A 214 29.82 -1.31 -21.67
N MET A 215 28.80 -1.91 -22.29
CA MET A 215 28.93 -2.50 -23.63
C MET A 215 29.38 -1.48 -24.69
N MET A 216 28.80 -0.27 -24.67
CA MET A 216 29.21 0.79 -25.60
C MET A 216 30.67 1.21 -25.42
N ARG A 217 31.18 1.28 -24.18
CA ARG A 217 32.60 1.54 -23.93
C ARG A 217 33.49 0.42 -24.46
N CYS A 218 33.12 -0.83 -24.22
CA CYS A 218 33.86 -1.97 -24.76
C CYS A 218 33.95 -1.94 -26.28
N ILE A 219 32.88 -1.52 -26.98
CA ILE A 219 32.86 -1.41 -28.45
C ILE A 219 33.71 -0.23 -28.95
N VAL A 220 33.76 0.88 -28.22
CA VAL A 220 34.47 2.11 -28.65
C VAL A 220 35.97 2.05 -28.33
N GLU A 221 36.37 1.24 -27.35
CA GLU A 221 37.77 1.08 -26.94
C GLU A 221 38.54 0.00 -27.75
N GLU A 222 37.88 -0.67 -28.71
CA GLU A 222 38.49 -1.50 -29.77
C GLU A 222 38.70 -0.73 -31.07
#